data_AF-A0AAV5L7E7-F1
#
_entry.id   AF-A0AAV5L7E7-F1
#
_cell.length_a   1.000
_cell.length_b   1.000
_cell.length_c   1.000
_cell.angle_alpha   90.00
_cell.angle_beta   90.00
_cell.angle_gamma   90.00
#
_symmetry.space_group_name_H-M   'P 1'
#
loop_
_entity.id
_entity.type
_entity.pdbx_description
1 polymer ?
#
loop_
_entity_poly.entity_id
_entity_poly.type
_entity_poly.pdbx_seq_one_letter_code
_entity_poly.pdbx_strand_id
1 'polypeptide(L)'
;MAHGWAKAHGGALPSTREEKREFKELLKGRIIAMDEDNYREAIDASFKVFAPQGISTDLQKIINDSSAEVDSNSSDFWVMVAALKVIF
;
A
#
# COMPACT_ATOMS: atom_id res chain seq x y z
N MET A 1 1.97 2.19 -14.00
CA MET A 1 0.52 2.48 -14.20
C MET A 1 -0.06 3.33 -13.08
N ALA A 2 0.05 2.93 -11.81
CA ALA A 2 -0.29 3.80 -10.66
C ALA A 2 0.46 5.14 -10.68
N HIS A 3 1.73 5.16 -11.11
CA HIS A 3 2.50 6.41 -11.28
C HIS A 3 1.90 7.38 -12.31
N GLY A 4 1.30 6.88 -13.39
CA GLY A 4 0.66 7.73 -14.41
C GLY A 4 -0.60 8.40 -13.88
N TRP A 5 -1.40 7.65 -13.10
CA TRP A 5 -2.52 8.19 -12.33
C TRP A 5 -2.05 9.24 -11.32
N ALA A 6 -1.08 8.87 -10.48
CA ALA A 6 -0.55 9.75 -9.43
C ALA A 6 0.00 11.06 -10.00
N LYS A 7 0.71 11.02 -11.14
CA LYS A 7 1.19 12.25 -11.80
C LYS A 7 0.05 13.19 -12.21
N ALA A 8 -1.08 12.65 -12.65
CA ALA A 8 -2.27 13.45 -13.01
C ALA A 8 -3.09 13.91 -11.80
N HIS A 9 -2.98 13.22 -10.66
CA HIS A 9 -3.78 13.44 -9.45
C HIS A 9 -2.94 13.90 -8.25
N GLY A 10 -1.89 14.69 -8.50
CA GLY A 10 -1.10 15.33 -7.42
C GLY A 10 -0.37 14.36 -6.48
N GLY A 11 -0.01 13.18 -6.97
CA GLY A 11 0.62 12.11 -6.21
C GLY A 11 -0.38 11.15 -5.54
N ALA A 12 -1.67 11.45 -5.57
CA ALA A 12 -2.69 10.65 -4.90
C ALA A 12 -3.03 9.36 -5.67
N LEU A 13 -3.36 8.32 -4.91
CA LEU A 13 -3.94 7.09 -5.44
C LEU A 13 -5.47 7.18 -5.49
N PRO A 14 -6.14 6.34 -6.30
CA PRO A 14 -7.60 6.32 -6.36
C PRO A 14 -8.21 5.98 -5.00
N SER A 15 -9.02 6.89 -4.46
CA SER A 15 -9.55 6.83 -3.09
C SER A 15 -11.07 6.72 -3.08
N THR A 16 -11.75 7.46 -3.96
CA THR A 16 -13.22 7.46 -4.09
C THR A 16 -13.70 6.34 -5.00
N ARG A 17 -15.01 6.02 -4.95
CA ARG A 17 -15.59 5.01 -5.83
C ARG A 17 -15.47 5.42 -7.30
N GLU A 18 -15.62 6.71 -7.56
CA GLU A 18 -15.57 7.34 -8.87
C GLU A 18 -14.15 7.25 -9.44
N GLU A 19 -13.13 7.61 -8.65
CA GLU A 19 -11.71 7.51 -9.01
C GLU A 19 -11.31 6.05 -9.26
N LYS A 20 -11.77 5.11 -8.42
CA LYS A 20 -11.49 3.68 -8.60
C LYS A 20 -12.08 3.14 -9.89
N ARG A 21 -13.27 3.62 -10.27
CA ARG A 21 -13.90 3.27 -11.55
C ARG A 21 -13.10 3.86 -12.72
N GLU A 22 -12.75 5.13 -12.65
CA GLU A 22 -11.98 5.82 -13.69
C GLU A 22 -10.61 5.15 -13.90
N PHE A 23 -9.92 4.80 -12.81
CA PHE A 23 -8.66 4.07 -12.87
C PHE A 23 -8.80 2.73 -13.61
N LYS A 24 -9.88 1.97 -13.36
CA LYS A 24 -10.14 0.71 -14.08
C LYS A 24 -10.44 0.94 -15.56
N GLU A 25 -11.17 1.99 -15.91
CA GLU A 25 -11.43 2.34 -17.32
C GLU A 25 -10.14 2.77 -18.04
N LEU A 26 -9.22 3.46 -17.37
CA LEU A 26 -7.90 3.78 -17.92
C LEU A 26 -7.06 2.54 -18.19
N LEU A 27 -7.17 1.50 -17.35
CA LEU A 27 -6.50 0.21 -17.60
C LEU A 27 -7.12 -0.49 -18.82
N LYS A 28 -8.45 -0.52 -18.93
CA LYS A 28 -9.16 -1.10 -20.08
C LYS A 28 -8.86 -0.40 -21.39
N GLY A 29 -8.80 0.94 -21.38
CA GLY A 29 -8.52 1.74 -22.57
C GLY A 29 -7.10 1.57 -23.12
N ARG A 30 -6.22 0.84 -22.42
CA ARG A 30 -4.86 0.50 -22.88
C ARG A 30 -4.73 -0.93 -23.41
N ILE A 31 -5.79 -1.73 -23.35
CA ILE A 31 -5.82 -3.06 -23.96
C ILE A 31 -5.81 -2.88 -25.48
N ILE A 32 -4.80 -3.42 -26.15
CA ILE A 32 -4.66 -3.33 -27.62
C ILE A 32 -5.15 -4.63 -28.27
N ALA A 33 -4.87 -5.77 -27.62
CA ALA A 33 -5.26 -7.10 -28.10
C ALA A 33 -6.07 -7.84 -27.03
N MET A 34 -6.99 -8.72 -27.46
CA MET A 34 -7.93 -9.39 -26.56
C MET A 34 -7.30 -10.50 -25.71
N ASP A 35 -6.09 -10.95 -26.05
CA ASP A 35 -5.31 -11.99 -25.39
C ASP A 35 -4.30 -11.43 -24.37
N GLU A 36 -4.39 -10.15 -24.03
CA GLU A 36 -3.53 -9.50 -23.04
C GLU A 36 -3.96 -9.81 -21.59
N ASP A 37 -3.64 -11.03 -21.14
CA ASP A 37 -3.94 -11.50 -19.77
C ASP A 37 -3.31 -10.60 -18.68
N ASN A 38 -2.17 -9.97 -18.96
CA ASN A 38 -1.52 -9.02 -18.05
C ASN A 38 -2.41 -7.83 -17.66
N TYR A 39 -3.18 -7.27 -18.60
CA TYR A 39 -4.10 -6.16 -18.32
C TYR A 39 -5.35 -6.65 -17.60
N ARG A 40 -5.84 -7.84 -17.95
CA ARG A 40 -6.94 -8.48 -17.23
C ARG A 40 -6.57 -8.68 -15.76
N GLU A 41 -5.40 -9.27 -15.49
CA GLU A 41 -4.87 -9.43 -14.14
C GLU A 41 -4.67 -8.08 -13.43
N ALA A 42 -4.18 -7.05 -14.14
CA ALA A 42 -4.00 -5.73 -13.57
C ALA A 42 -5.34 -5.05 -13.17
N ILE A 43 -6.41 -5.26 -13.95
CA ILE A 43 -7.76 -4.76 -13.62
C ILE A 43 -8.32 -5.51 -12.41
N ASP A 44 -8.17 -6.83 -12.37
CA ASP A 44 -8.64 -7.67 -11.27
C ASP A 44 -7.88 -7.37 -9.97
N ALA A 45 -6.58 -7.12 -10.06
CA ALA A 45 -5.72 -6.76 -8.93
C ALA A 45 -5.70 -5.25 -8.63
N SER A 46 -6.43 -4.42 -9.37
CA SER A 46 -6.34 -2.95 -9.26
C SER A 46 -6.68 -2.45 -7.86
N PHE A 47 -7.50 -3.21 -7.12
CA PHE A 47 -7.90 -2.86 -5.76
C PHE A 47 -6.73 -2.78 -4.77
N LYS A 48 -5.62 -3.48 -5.04
CA LYS A 48 -4.42 -3.42 -4.21
C LYS A 48 -3.78 -2.03 -4.21
N VAL A 49 -3.98 -1.27 -5.28
CA VAL A 49 -3.49 0.12 -5.42
C VAL A 49 -4.38 1.11 -4.67
N PHE A 50 -5.60 0.72 -4.30
CA PHE A 50 -6.56 1.59 -3.61
C PHE A 50 -6.39 1.56 -2.09
N ALA A 51 -5.61 0.61 -1.57
CA ALA A 51 -5.36 0.49 -0.15
C ALA A 51 -4.52 1.69 0.31
N PRO A 52 -4.83 2.28 1.49
CA PRO A 52 -3.97 3.28 2.10
C PRO A 52 -2.55 2.74 2.24
N GLN A 53 -1.56 3.53 1.85
CA GLN A 53 -0.17 3.20 2.06
C GLN A 53 0.22 3.59 3.49
N GLY A 54 0.97 2.74 4.17
CA GLY A 54 1.51 3.02 5.49
C GLY A 54 1.32 1.88 6.49
N ILE A 55 1.87 2.09 7.67
CA ILE A 55 1.79 1.16 8.80
C ILE A 55 0.39 1.26 9.41
N SER A 56 -0.26 0.12 9.64
CA SER A 56 -1.57 0.08 10.28
C SER A 56 -1.52 0.71 11.68
N THR A 57 -2.63 1.29 12.14
CA THR A 57 -2.71 1.93 13.46
C THR A 57 -2.32 0.97 14.59
N ASP A 58 -2.67 -0.32 14.47
CA ASP A 58 -2.33 -1.31 15.49
C ASP A 58 -0.84 -1.62 15.52
N LEU A 59 -0.19 -1.67 14.35
CA LEU A 59 1.26 -1.83 14.30
C LEU A 59 1.99 -0.58 14.78
N GLN A 60 1.46 0.62 14.49
CA GLN A 60 1.98 1.87 15.06
C GLN A 60 1.89 1.90 16.60
N LYS A 61 0.81 1.37 17.19
CA LYS A 61 0.70 1.27 18.66
C LYS A 61 1.81 0.39 19.24
N ILE A 62 2.07 -0.76 18.62
CA ILE A 62 3.12 -1.69 19.07
C ILE A 62 4.50 -1.04 18.93
N ILE A 63 4.80 -0.42 17.80
CA ILE A 63 6.09 0.23 17.55
C ILE A 63 6.34 1.40 18.53
N ASN A 64 5.30 2.14 18.88
CA ASN A 64 5.38 3.28 19.79
C ASN A 64 5.14 2.91 21.27
N ASP A 65 4.99 1.62 21.59
CA ASP A 65 4.85 1.17 22.97
C ASP A 65 6.16 1.40 23.74
N SER A 66 6.04 1.75 25.03
CA SER A 66 7.21 1.91 25.90
C SER A 66 8.07 0.65 25.99
N SER A 67 7.49 -0.53 25.76
CA SER A 67 8.19 -1.82 25.77
C SER A 67 9.15 -1.97 24.59
N ALA A 68 9.03 -1.13 23.55
CA ALA A 68 9.99 -1.04 22.46
C ALA A 68 11.28 -0.28 22.85
N GLU A 69 11.31 0.39 24.01
CA GLU A 69 12.53 0.91 24.61
C GLU A 69 13.22 -0.21 25.39
N VAL A 70 14.03 -1.00 24.68
CA VAL A 70 14.56 -2.27 25.18
C VAL A 70 15.72 -2.12 26.15
N ASP A 71 15.76 -3.04 27.11
CA ASP A 71 16.80 -3.23 28.11
C ASP A 71 17.25 -4.71 28.18
N SER A 72 18.10 -5.05 29.13
CA SER A 72 18.62 -6.41 29.32
C SER A 72 17.57 -7.46 29.74
N ASN A 73 16.37 -7.03 30.16
CA ASN A 73 15.28 -7.91 30.59
C ASN A 73 14.18 -8.05 29.52
N SER A 74 14.31 -7.32 28.42
CA SER A 74 13.33 -7.29 27.35
C SER A 74 13.26 -8.63 26.63
N SER A 75 12.06 -9.02 26.21
CA SER A 75 11.88 -10.26 25.45
C SER A 75 12.33 -10.09 24.00
N ASP A 76 12.70 -11.20 23.35
CA ASP A 76 13.10 -11.22 21.94
C ASP A 76 12.09 -10.52 21.02
N PHE A 77 10.79 -10.62 21.34
CA PHE A 77 9.74 -9.92 20.61
C PHE A 77 9.96 -8.40 20.61
N TRP A 78 10.20 -7.80 21.78
CA TRP A 78 10.39 -6.36 21.89
C TRP A 78 11.72 -5.89 21.30
N VAL A 79 12.76 -6.74 21.33
CA VAL A 79 14.02 -6.50 20.61
C VAL A 79 13.77 -6.41 19.09
N MET A 80 12.96 -7.30 18.53
CA MET A 80 12.58 -7.23 17.11
C MET A 80 11.74 -5.99 16.80
N VAL A 81 10.79 -5.64 17.66
CA VAL A 81 9.97 -4.43 17.49
C VAL A 81 10.83 -3.16 17.54
N ALA A 82 11.79 -3.09 18.47
CA ALA A 82 12.74 -1.99 18.55
C ALA A 82 13.60 -1.87 17.28
N ALA A 83 14.05 -3.01 16.73
CA ALA A 83 14.78 -3.01 15.45
C ALA A 83 13.90 -2.51 14.29
N LEU A 84 12.62 -2.90 14.25
CA LEU A 84 11.67 -2.40 13.24
C LEU A 84 11.44 -0.89 13.38
N LYS A 85 11.35 -0.36 14.61
CA LYS A 85 11.19 1.08 14.89
C LYS A 85 12.29 1.95 14.29
N VAL A 86 13.52 1.43 14.19
CA VAL A 86 14.66 2.18 13.60
C VAL A 86 14.60 2.24 12.07
N ILE A 87 13.89 1.30 11.44
CA ILE A 87 13.81 1.17 9.97
C ILE A 87 12.70 2.05 9.37
N PHE A 88 11.68 2.37 10.16
CA PHE A 88 10.52 3.16 9.74
C PHE A 88 10.57 4.60 10.26
#